data_AF-A0A498DUK2-F1
#
_entry.id   AF-A0A498DUK2-F1
#
_cell.length_a   1.000
_cell.length_b   1.000
_cell.length_c   1.000
_cell.angle_alpha   90.00
_cell.angle_beta   90.00
_cell.angle_gamma   90.00
#
_symmetry.space_group_name_H-M   'P 1'
#
loop_
_entity.id
_entity.type
_entity.pdbx_description
1 polymer ?
#
loop_
_entity_poly.entity_id
_entity_poly.type
_entity_poly.pdbx_seq_one_letter_code
_entity_poly.pdbx_strand_id
1 'polypeptide(L)'
;MASTTAGNGGDPEGTGDDGGTGTPRYRLVADELRAMILDGRIDQGRPLPKQQQLQRRYGVGRSTVQSALQLLRDEGLIEQGVPGRAARVAHQDGQLQPLAHHIARAFTARHVSLDVWSLTVETLSKAVQNQATEIRNGEQRPESIAVRVLLPDLEAPHPYPRCVGDPADPRPLQRLRHLIRTYAGALEHSLTALAEDRLVPDVRVEVRGIPTIPGEKRYIINGTEALTGFYSIRRATMYNNPDGATLDVLELHSDGSLFPSARRAPGGSALDDARFAQVTQWFDTRWEQVATPLPLSD
;
A
#
# COMPACT_ATOMS: atom_id res chain seq x y z
N MET A 1 37.64 70.10 -3.95
CA MET A 1 37.78 68.69 -3.55
C MET A 1 36.46 68.23 -2.95
N ALA A 2 35.88 67.17 -3.53
CA ALA A 2 34.59 66.52 -3.21
C ALA A 2 33.29 67.34 -3.38
N SER A 3 32.42 66.89 -4.29
CA SER A 3 31.01 66.52 -4.05
C SER A 3 30.15 66.62 -5.31
N THR A 4 29.45 65.53 -5.66
CA THR A 4 28.00 65.48 -6.00
C THR A 4 27.72 64.37 -7.01
N THR A 5 27.04 63.36 -6.50
CA THR A 5 26.49 62.17 -7.14
C THR A 5 25.34 62.55 -8.08
N ALA A 6 25.33 61.95 -9.27
CA ALA A 6 24.28 62.10 -10.28
C ALA A 6 22.98 61.39 -9.88
N GLY A 7 21.86 62.07 -10.13
CA GLY A 7 20.50 61.57 -9.96
C GLY A 7 19.91 61.02 -11.27
N ASN A 8 19.36 59.82 -11.15
CA ASN A 8 18.06 59.31 -11.59
C ASN A 8 17.50 59.58 -13.01
N GLY A 9 17.30 58.46 -13.72
CA GLY A 9 16.27 58.17 -14.74
C GLY A 9 16.46 56.66 -15.00
N GLY A 10 15.58 55.75 -14.59
CA GLY A 10 14.18 55.67 -14.95
C GLY A 10 14.09 54.76 -16.16
N ASP A 11 14.00 53.44 -15.95
CA ASP A 11 13.67 52.47 -17.00
C ASP A 11 12.89 51.29 -16.40
N PRO A 12 12.01 50.65 -17.19
CA PRO A 12 10.65 50.34 -16.77
C PRO A 12 10.40 48.85 -16.53
N GLU A 13 9.25 48.58 -15.92
CA GLU A 13 8.57 47.28 -15.89
C GLU A 13 8.47 46.68 -17.30
N GLY A 14 8.90 45.42 -17.43
CA GLY A 14 8.63 44.55 -18.58
C GLY A 14 7.72 43.40 -18.17
N THR A 15 6.43 43.53 -18.48
CA THR A 15 5.38 42.51 -18.47
C THR A 15 5.27 41.81 -19.84
N GLY A 16 4.94 40.52 -19.83
CA GLY A 16 4.48 39.71 -20.98
C GLY A 16 5.60 39.21 -21.91
N ASP A 17 5.49 38.11 -22.65
CA ASP A 17 4.42 37.15 -22.95
C ASP A 17 5.08 36.02 -23.79
N ASP A 18 4.52 34.80 -23.77
CA ASP A 18 4.24 34.06 -25.01
C ASP A 18 3.53 32.73 -24.71
N GLY A 19 2.21 32.74 -24.89
CA GLY A 19 1.39 31.56 -25.12
C GLY A 19 1.68 30.96 -26.50
N GLY A 20 2.68 30.08 -26.58
CA GLY A 20 2.96 29.26 -27.76
C GLY A 20 3.34 27.84 -27.35
N THR A 21 2.43 26.88 -27.51
CA THR A 21 2.63 25.41 -27.63
C THR A 21 3.91 24.77 -27.04
N GLY A 22 4.32 25.18 -25.83
CA GLY A 22 5.55 24.75 -25.19
C GLY A 22 5.38 24.75 -23.68
N THR A 23 5.75 23.63 -23.03
CA THR A 23 5.65 23.47 -21.58
C THR A 23 6.41 24.60 -20.86
N PRO A 24 5.78 25.34 -19.91
CA PRO A 24 6.45 26.41 -19.17
C PRO A 24 7.78 25.96 -18.57
N ARG A 25 8.84 26.79 -18.67
CA ARG A 25 10.22 26.41 -18.25
C ARG A 25 10.31 25.89 -16.81
N TYR A 26 9.50 26.41 -15.88
CA TYR A 26 9.49 25.90 -14.50
C TYR A 26 8.96 24.47 -14.40
N ARG A 27 8.03 24.07 -15.26
CA ARG A 27 7.51 22.69 -15.33
C ARG A 27 8.57 21.75 -15.85
N LEU A 28 9.31 22.12 -16.91
CA LEU A 28 10.43 21.30 -17.41
C LEU A 28 11.49 21.03 -16.32
N VAL A 29 11.83 22.06 -15.53
CA VAL A 29 12.74 21.92 -14.39
C VAL A 29 12.14 21.03 -13.29
N ALA A 30 10.85 21.18 -13.00
CA ALA A 30 10.16 20.32 -12.03
C ALA A 30 10.07 18.86 -12.52
N ASP A 31 9.82 18.63 -13.80
CA ASP A 31 9.69 17.31 -14.41
C ASP A 31 11.01 16.54 -14.36
N GLU A 32 12.13 17.19 -14.67
CA GLU A 32 13.45 16.54 -14.56
C GLU A 32 13.84 16.27 -13.10
N LEU A 33 13.57 17.21 -12.19
CA LEU A 33 13.80 17.01 -10.76
C LEU A 33 12.91 15.89 -10.20
N ARG A 34 11.65 15.82 -10.63
CA ARG A 34 10.70 14.75 -10.29
C ARG A 34 11.21 13.41 -10.77
N ALA A 35 11.64 13.30 -12.03
CA ALA A 35 12.22 12.06 -12.56
C ALA A 35 13.45 11.63 -11.74
N MET A 36 14.36 12.54 -11.40
CA MET A 36 15.53 12.21 -10.58
C MET A 36 15.17 11.76 -9.15
N ILE A 37 14.08 12.28 -8.57
CA ILE A 37 13.58 11.88 -7.25
C ILE A 37 12.90 10.50 -7.33
N LEU A 38 12.03 10.29 -8.31
CA LEU A 38 11.28 9.04 -8.50
C LEU A 38 12.18 7.86 -8.93
N ASP A 39 13.19 8.13 -9.75
CA ASP A 39 14.18 7.13 -10.18
C ASP A 39 15.26 6.86 -9.12
N GLY A 40 15.19 7.52 -7.95
CA GLY A 40 16.14 7.34 -6.84
C GLY A 40 17.54 7.90 -7.10
N ARG A 41 17.74 8.78 -8.09
CA ARG A 41 19.03 9.45 -8.33
C ARG A 41 19.35 10.51 -7.27
N ILE A 42 18.33 10.99 -6.55
CA ILE A 42 18.46 11.80 -5.35
C ILE A 42 17.73 11.06 -4.22
N ASP A 43 18.48 10.44 -3.31
CA ASP A 43 17.86 9.63 -2.25
C ASP A 43 16.93 10.47 -1.37
N GLN A 44 15.94 9.79 -0.79
CA GLN A 44 15.03 10.38 0.19
C GLN A 44 15.81 10.98 1.38
N GLY A 45 15.30 12.10 1.90
CA GLY A 45 15.98 12.85 2.96
C GLY A 45 17.28 13.53 2.53
N ARG A 46 17.77 13.37 1.29
CA ARG A 46 18.96 14.10 0.80
C ARG A 46 18.60 15.54 0.42
N PRO A 47 19.53 16.49 0.63
CA PRO A 47 19.35 17.85 0.12
C PRO A 47 19.38 17.86 -1.41
N LEU A 48 18.45 18.60 -2.02
CA LEU A 48 18.54 18.98 -3.43
C LEU A 48 19.75 19.91 -3.65
N PRO A 49 20.23 20.03 -4.90
CA PRO A 49 21.18 21.08 -5.27
C PRO A 49 20.66 22.46 -4.84
N LYS A 50 21.55 23.34 -4.40
CA LYS A 50 21.19 24.70 -3.98
C LYS A 50 20.56 25.46 -5.17
N GLN A 51 19.69 26.43 -4.89
CA GLN A 51 19.02 27.22 -5.94
C GLN A 51 20.02 27.77 -6.99
N GLN A 52 21.16 28.31 -6.56
CA GLN A 52 22.21 28.79 -7.47
C GLN A 52 22.79 27.70 -8.39
N GLN A 53 22.86 26.46 -7.92
CA GLN A 53 23.31 25.31 -8.72
C GLN A 53 22.23 24.91 -9.73
N LEU A 54 20.96 24.92 -9.34
CA LEU A 54 19.83 24.66 -10.23
C LEU A 54 19.71 25.74 -11.32
N GLN A 55 19.89 27.02 -10.96
CA GLN A 55 19.92 28.13 -11.93
C GLN A 55 21.02 27.93 -12.98
N ARG A 56 22.23 27.56 -12.54
CA ARG A 56 23.36 27.28 -13.46
C ARG A 56 23.11 26.04 -14.31
N ARG A 57 22.60 24.96 -13.72
CA ARG A 57 22.35 23.68 -14.39
C ARG A 57 21.29 23.82 -15.49
N TYR A 58 20.23 24.57 -15.23
CA TYR A 58 19.08 24.68 -16.12
C TYR A 58 19.05 25.97 -16.94
N GLY A 59 19.99 26.90 -16.72
CA GLY A 59 20.03 28.17 -17.43
C GLY A 59 18.79 29.06 -17.19
N VAL A 60 18.18 28.97 -16.00
CA VAL A 60 16.92 29.67 -15.67
C VAL A 60 17.09 30.68 -14.54
N GLY A 61 16.17 31.65 -14.49
CA GLY A 61 16.11 32.68 -13.45
C GLY A 61 15.69 32.14 -12.08
N ARG A 62 15.92 32.95 -11.03
CA ARG A 62 15.60 32.60 -9.63
C ARG A 62 14.12 32.32 -9.42
N SER A 63 13.24 33.13 -10.02
CA SER A 63 11.78 32.97 -9.94
C SER A 63 11.34 31.64 -10.54
N THR A 64 11.88 31.25 -11.71
CA THR A 64 11.60 29.95 -12.35
C THR A 64 12.01 28.76 -11.46
N VAL A 65 13.19 28.82 -10.84
CA VAL A 65 13.62 27.78 -9.88
C VAL A 65 12.71 27.76 -8.64
N GLN A 66 12.31 28.92 -8.13
CA GLN A 66 11.39 28.99 -6.99
C GLN A 66 10.02 28.41 -7.32
N SER A 67 9.46 28.68 -8.50
CA SER A 67 8.20 28.10 -8.98
C SER A 67 8.31 26.59 -9.19
N ALA A 68 9.41 26.09 -9.74
CA ALA A 68 9.64 24.65 -9.90
C ALA A 68 9.73 23.93 -8.55
N LEU A 69 10.47 24.51 -7.59
CA LEU A 69 10.56 23.97 -6.24
C LEU A 69 9.24 24.12 -5.47
N GLN A 70 8.43 25.14 -5.74
CA GLN A 70 7.10 25.26 -5.15
C GLN A 70 6.17 24.16 -5.68
N LEU A 71 6.18 23.91 -6.98
CA LEU A 71 5.40 22.83 -7.58
C LEU A 71 5.75 21.46 -6.97
N LEU A 72 7.04 21.16 -6.81
CA LEU A 72 7.48 19.91 -6.16
C LEU A 72 7.12 19.83 -4.67
N ARG A 73 6.99 20.98 -3.97
CA ARG A 73 6.48 21.03 -2.59
C ARG A 73 4.99 20.75 -2.55
N ASP A 74 4.23 21.36 -3.46
CA ASP A 74 2.78 21.17 -3.57
C ASP A 74 2.45 19.71 -3.93
N GLU A 75 3.33 19.04 -4.68
CA GLU A 75 3.27 17.60 -5.00
C GLU A 75 3.76 16.68 -3.86
N GLY A 76 4.28 17.22 -2.76
CA GLY A 76 4.78 16.44 -1.62
C GLY A 76 6.11 15.71 -1.87
N LEU A 77 6.83 16.03 -2.95
CA LEU A 77 8.09 15.36 -3.32
C LEU A 77 9.32 15.93 -2.59
N ILE A 78 9.22 17.18 -2.11
CA ILE A 78 10.31 17.84 -1.39
C ILE A 78 9.78 18.59 -0.17
N GLU A 79 10.58 18.64 0.89
CA GLU A 79 10.32 19.40 2.11
C GLU A 79 11.16 20.68 2.16
N GLN A 80 10.63 21.70 2.85
CA GLN A 80 11.33 22.96 3.03
C GLN A 80 12.58 22.75 3.90
N GLY A 81 13.74 23.19 3.40
CA GLY A 81 14.95 23.27 4.21
C GLY A 81 14.82 24.37 5.26
N VAL A 82 15.49 24.19 6.41
CA VAL A 82 15.70 25.25 7.41
C VAL A 82 16.27 26.50 6.71
N PRO A 83 15.92 27.74 7.12
CA PRO A 83 16.46 28.96 6.50
C PRO A 83 17.96 28.90 6.26
N GLY A 84 18.38 29.10 4.99
CA GLY A 84 19.78 29.02 4.56
C GLY A 84 20.25 27.63 4.07
N ARG A 85 19.41 26.59 4.15
CA ARG A 85 19.70 25.24 3.60
C ARG A 85 18.85 24.93 2.37
N ALA A 86 19.34 24.02 1.53
CA ALA A 86 18.59 23.54 0.36
C ALA A 86 17.35 22.75 0.80
N ALA A 87 16.31 22.75 -0.04
CA ALA A 87 15.18 21.84 0.11
C ALA A 87 15.67 20.40 0.13
N ARG A 88 14.97 19.50 0.81
CA ARG A 88 15.33 18.08 0.89
C ARG A 88 14.27 17.27 0.17
N VAL A 89 14.64 16.15 -0.44
CA VAL A 89 13.66 15.16 -0.91
C VAL A 89 12.87 14.72 0.31
N ALA A 90 11.55 14.82 0.23
CA ALA A 90 10.68 14.39 1.31
C ALA A 90 11.03 12.93 1.65
N HIS A 91 11.02 12.57 2.92
CA HIS A 91 10.97 11.15 3.25
C HIS A 91 9.67 10.63 2.63
N GLN A 92 9.71 9.66 1.73
CA GLN A 92 8.48 9.01 1.25
C GLN A 92 7.97 8.00 2.29
N ASP A 93 8.12 8.33 3.58
CA ASP A 93 7.33 7.74 4.65
C ASP A 93 5.92 8.31 4.52
N GLY A 94 5.12 7.84 3.54
CA GLY A 94 3.77 8.40 3.35
C GLY A 94 2.92 7.92 2.19
N GLN A 95 3.44 7.17 1.22
CA GLN A 95 2.59 6.55 0.20
C GLN A 95 2.27 5.11 0.63
N LEU A 96 1.05 4.91 1.12
CA LEU A 96 0.51 3.58 1.42
C LEU A 96 0.58 2.74 0.13
N GLN A 97 1.30 1.63 0.19
CA GLN A 97 1.43 0.74 -0.96
C GLN A 97 0.29 -0.30 -0.96
N PRO A 98 -0.20 -0.72 -2.14
CA PRO A 98 -1.20 -1.76 -2.22
C PRO A 98 -0.62 -3.11 -1.77
N LEU A 99 -1.48 -4.02 -1.30
CA LEU A 99 -1.05 -5.34 -0.85
C LEU A 99 -0.15 -6.07 -1.87
N ALA A 100 -0.48 -5.96 -3.16
CA ALA A 100 0.27 -6.61 -4.24
C ALA A 100 1.76 -6.20 -4.27
N HIS A 101 2.08 -4.95 -3.92
CA HIS A 101 3.47 -4.49 -3.82
C HIS A 101 4.23 -5.23 -2.71
N HIS A 102 3.63 -5.33 -1.52
CA HIS A 102 4.24 -6.02 -0.39
C HIS A 102 4.41 -7.52 -0.65
N ILE A 103 3.39 -8.16 -1.24
CA ILE A 103 3.45 -9.58 -1.61
C ILE A 103 4.53 -9.82 -2.67
N ALA A 104 4.62 -8.99 -3.71
CA ALA A 104 5.68 -9.13 -4.71
C ALA A 104 7.09 -9.03 -4.10
N ARG A 105 7.30 -8.08 -3.18
CA ARG A 105 8.56 -7.97 -2.43
C ARG A 105 8.82 -9.19 -1.56
N ALA A 106 7.80 -9.72 -0.90
CA ALA A 106 7.93 -10.88 -0.01
C ALA A 106 8.44 -12.12 -0.74
N PHE A 107 7.95 -12.35 -1.96
CA PHE A 107 8.28 -13.52 -2.77
C PHE A 107 9.68 -13.47 -3.41
N THR A 108 10.41 -12.36 -3.25
CA THR A 108 11.85 -12.30 -3.58
C THR A 108 12.73 -13.06 -2.57
N ALA A 109 12.19 -13.41 -1.39
CA ALA A 109 12.90 -14.17 -0.37
C ALA A 109 12.96 -15.67 -0.68
N ARG A 110 14.03 -16.36 -0.22
CA ARG A 110 14.14 -17.83 -0.30
C ARG A 110 13.08 -18.54 0.54
N HIS A 111 12.68 -17.95 1.65
CA HIS A 111 11.64 -18.49 2.54
C HIS A 111 10.55 -17.43 2.69
N VAL A 112 9.37 -17.74 2.16
CA VAL A 112 8.20 -16.86 2.21
C VAL A 112 7.28 -17.34 3.34
N SER A 113 6.86 -16.42 4.21
CA SER A 113 5.86 -16.70 5.23
C SER A 113 4.79 -15.62 5.28
N LEU A 114 3.52 -16.01 5.27
CA LEU A 114 2.39 -15.08 5.35
C LEU A 114 1.42 -15.53 6.46
N ASP A 115 1.23 -14.68 7.47
CA ASP A 115 0.16 -14.85 8.45
C ASP A 115 -0.91 -13.78 8.22
N VAL A 116 -2.14 -14.22 8.00
CA VAL A 116 -3.19 -13.35 7.45
C VAL A 116 -4.44 -13.44 8.30
N TRP A 117 -4.96 -12.29 8.72
CA TRP A 117 -6.27 -12.14 9.33
C TRP A 117 -7.10 -11.17 8.50
N SER A 118 -8.22 -11.60 7.93
CA SER A 118 -9.03 -10.72 7.09
C SER A 118 -10.48 -11.21 6.98
N LEU A 119 -11.38 -10.36 6.46
CA LEU A 119 -12.77 -10.74 6.22
C LEU A 119 -12.88 -11.78 5.09
N THR A 120 -12.08 -11.58 4.04
CA THR A 120 -11.87 -12.49 2.92
C THR A 120 -10.40 -12.37 2.48
N VAL A 121 -9.91 -13.31 1.67
CA VAL A 121 -8.56 -13.23 1.07
C VAL A 121 -8.56 -12.81 -0.40
N GLU A 122 -9.59 -12.12 -0.89
CA GLU A 122 -9.72 -11.79 -2.32
C GLU A 122 -8.48 -11.06 -2.89
N THR A 123 -8.07 -9.95 -2.26
CA THR A 123 -6.91 -9.16 -2.72
C THR A 123 -5.61 -9.95 -2.61
N LEU A 124 -5.45 -10.75 -1.55
CA LEU A 124 -4.29 -11.59 -1.34
C LEU A 124 -4.21 -12.70 -2.39
N SER A 125 -5.31 -13.40 -2.64
CA SER A 125 -5.42 -14.48 -3.63
C SER A 125 -4.97 -14.00 -5.01
N LYS A 126 -5.43 -12.81 -5.45
CA LYS A 126 -4.99 -12.18 -6.70
C LYS A 126 -3.50 -11.85 -6.71
N ALA A 127 -2.97 -11.28 -5.61
CA ALA A 127 -1.55 -10.96 -5.52
C ALA A 127 -0.67 -12.21 -5.57
N VAL A 128 -1.08 -13.30 -4.92
CA VAL A 128 -0.38 -14.58 -4.92
C VAL A 128 -0.47 -15.27 -6.27
N GLN A 129 -1.61 -15.20 -6.97
CA GLN A 129 -1.73 -15.72 -8.35
C GLN A 129 -0.70 -15.07 -9.30
N ASN A 130 -0.49 -13.75 -9.17
CA ASN A 130 0.55 -13.06 -9.92
C ASN A 130 1.94 -13.63 -9.59
N GLN A 131 2.28 -13.82 -8.31
CA GLN A 131 3.58 -14.40 -7.93
C GLN A 131 3.73 -15.86 -8.37
N ALA A 132 2.67 -16.65 -8.34
CA ALA A 132 2.68 -18.01 -8.87
C ALA A 132 3.02 -18.02 -10.38
N THR A 133 2.59 -16.99 -11.11
CA THR A 133 2.93 -16.81 -12.53
C THR A 133 4.40 -16.45 -12.71
N GLU A 134 4.93 -15.52 -11.91
CA GLU A 134 6.36 -15.16 -11.92
C GLU A 134 7.26 -16.36 -11.59
N ILE A 135 6.87 -17.21 -10.64
CA ILE A 135 7.60 -18.46 -10.31
C ILE A 135 7.58 -19.44 -11.48
N ARG A 136 6.43 -19.61 -12.16
CA ARG A 136 6.34 -20.48 -13.36
C ARG A 136 7.21 -19.97 -14.51
N ASN A 137 7.33 -18.65 -14.65
CA ASN A 137 8.22 -18.03 -15.63
C ASN A 137 9.71 -18.11 -15.22
N GLY A 138 10.00 -18.49 -13.97
CA GLY A 138 11.36 -18.63 -13.45
C GLY A 138 11.99 -17.32 -12.97
N GLU A 139 11.22 -16.24 -12.87
CA GLU A 139 11.65 -14.92 -12.38
C GLU A 139 11.95 -14.94 -10.87
N GLN A 140 11.29 -15.83 -10.15
CA GLN A 140 11.46 -16.06 -8.71
C GLN A 140 11.56 -17.55 -8.41
N ARG A 141 12.33 -17.93 -7.38
CA ARG A 141 12.57 -19.33 -7.00
C ARG A 141 12.65 -19.50 -5.48
N PRO A 142 11.54 -19.33 -4.75
CA PRO A 142 11.53 -19.59 -3.32
C PRO A 142 11.77 -21.08 -3.05
N GLU A 143 12.44 -21.37 -1.94
CA GLU A 143 12.70 -22.72 -1.45
C GLU A 143 11.56 -23.22 -0.56
N SER A 144 10.84 -22.30 0.09
CA SER A 144 9.65 -22.63 0.87
C SER A 144 8.61 -21.51 0.89
N ILE A 145 7.33 -21.87 0.91
CA ILE A 145 6.19 -20.96 1.12
C ILE A 145 5.30 -21.51 2.24
N ALA A 146 5.14 -20.75 3.32
CA ALA A 146 4.24 -21.08 4.43
C ALA A 146 3.16 -20.00 4.58
N VAL A 147 1.89 -20.39 4.56
CA VAL A 147 0.76 -19.46 4.61
C VAL A 147 -0.26 -19.92 5.65
N ARG A 148 -0.49 -19.09 6.67
CA ARG A 148 -1.52 -19.28 7.71
C ARG A 148 -2.60 -18.22 7.54
N VAL A 149 -3.85 -18.63 7.35
CA VAL A 149 -4.98 -17.74 7.11
C VAL A 149 -6.04 -17.92 8.17
N LEU A 150 -6.40 -16.84 8.85
CA LEU A 150 -7.54 -16.72 9.75
C LEU A 150 -8.65 -15.93 9.05
N LEU A 151 -9.84 -16.51 8.99
CA LEU A 151 -11.05 -15.92 8.41
C LEU A 151 -12.21 -16.01 9.40
N PRO A 152 -13.31 -15.25 9.20
CA PRO A 152 -14.57 -15.57 9.84
C PRO A 152 -14.95 -17.02 9.53
N ASP A 153 -15.42 -17.74 10.53
CA ASP A 153 -15.98 -19.06 10.30
C ASP A 153 -17.25 -19.01 9.43
N LEU A 154 -17.69 -20.17 8.98
CA LEU A 154 -18.81 -20.29 8.05
C LEU A 154 -20.13 -20.61 8.74
N GLU A 155 -20.12 -20.78 10.06
CA GLU A 155 -21.26 -21.28 10.83
C GLU A 155 -21.85 -20.22 11.77
N ALA A 156 -21.01 -19.40 12.41
CA ALA A 156 -21.46 -18.44 13.40
C ALA A 156 -22.41 -17.37 12.80
N PRO A 157 -23.36 -16.86 13.60
CA PRO A 157 -24.25 -15.78 13.21
C PRO A 157 -23.51 -14.44 13.26
N HIS A 158 -22.71 -14.18 12.22
CA HIS A 158 -21.95 -12.94 12.12
C HIS A 158 -22.87 -11.71 12.00
N PRO A 159 -22.55 -10.57 12.65
CA PRO A 159 -23.40 -9.39 12.64
C PRO A 159 -23.46 -8.66 11.29
N TYR A 160 -22.50 -8.94 10.40
CA TYR A 160 -22.36 -8.31 9.10
C TYR A 160 -21.77 -9.30 8.08
N PRO A 161 -22.04 -9.10 6.78
CA PRO A 161 -23.03 -8.16 6.24
C PRO A 161 -24.48 -8.58 6.60
N ARG A 162 -25.40 -7.63 6.60
CA ARG A 162 -26.83 -7.88 6.90
C ARG A 162 -27.75 -6.96 6.11
N CYS A 163 -28.99 -7.38 5.88
CA CYS A 163 -30.01 -6.52 5.27
C CYS A 163 -30.46 -5.43 6.27
N VAL A 164 -30.74 -4.23 5.77
CA VAL A 164 -31.18 -3.09 6.57
C VAL A 164 -32.61 -3.29 7.08
N GLY A 165 -33.51 -3.76 6.20
CA GLY A 165 -34.93 -3.96 6.52
C GLY A 165 -35.24 -5.27 7.23
N ASP A 166 -34.42 -6.30 7.02
CA ASP A 166 -34.55 -7.61 7.64
C ASP A 166 -33.18 -8.16 8.05
N PRO A 167 -32.68 -7.82 9.26
CA PRO A 167 -31.38 -8.29 9.73
C PRO A 167 -31.23 -9.82 9.81
N ALA A 168 -32.32 -10.58 9.78
CA ALA A 168 -32.30 -12.04 9.81
C ALA A 168 -32.23 -12.68 8.40
N ASP A 169 -32.34 -11.87 7.33
CA ASP A 169 -32.20 -12.34 5.96
C ASP A 169 -30.82 -13.01 5.78
N PRO A 170 -30.76 -14.30 5.42
CA PRO A 170 -29.51 -15.04 5.38
C PRO A 170 -28.65 -14.71 4.14
N ARG A 171 -29.22 -14.09 3.09
CA ARG A 171 -28.55 -13.92 1.79
C ARG A 171 -27.23 -13.14 1.87
N PRO A 172 -27.12 -12.02 2.62
CA PRO A 172 -25.84 -11.32 2.75
C PRO A 172 -24.74 -12.19 3.37
N LEU A 173 -25.05 -12.95 4.43
CA LEU A 173 -24.08 -13.85 5.08
C LEU A 173 -23.72 -15.03 4.19
N GLN A 174 -24.71 -15.63 3.50
CA GLN A 174 -24.46 -16.69 2.52
C GLN A 174 -23.51 -16.22 1.42
N ARG A 175 -23.68 -14.99 0.93
CA ARG A 175 -22.77 -14.38 -0.05
C ARG A 175 -21.36 -14.21 0.51
N LEU A 176 -21.21 -13.70 1.73
CA LEU A 176 -19.89 -13.59 2.37
C LEU A 176 -19.21 -14.97 2.50
N ARG A 177 -19.94 -15.98 3.00
CA ARG A 177 -19.43 -17.34 3.16
C ARG A 177 -18.99 -17.95 1.82
N HIS A 178 -19.77 -17.72 0.76
CA HIS A 178 -19.39 -18.11 -0.59
C HIS A 178 -18.10 -17.40 -1.06
N LEU A 179 -17.97 -16.08 -0.86
CA LEU A 179 -16.74 -15.35 -1.20
C LEU A 179 -15.52 -15.85 -0.42
N ILE A 180 -15.69 -16.17 0.86
CA ILE A 180 -14.64 -16.74 1.70
C ILE A 180 -14.14 -18.06 1.08
N ARG A 181 -15.04 -19.02 0.82
CA ARG A 181 -14.67 -20.31 0.20
C ARG A 181 -13.98 -20.12 -1.14
N THR A 182 -14.58 -19.32 -2.03
CA THR A 182 -14.08 -19.09 -3.38
C THR A 182 -12.65 -18.55 -3.38
N TYR A 183 -12.36 -17.50 -2.61
CA TYR A 183 -11.02 -16.89 -2.65
C TYR A 183 -9.99 -17.63 -1.82
N ALA A 184 -10.38 -18.26 -0.70
CA ALA A 184 -9.48 -19.08 0.08
C ALA A 184 -9.10 -20.38 -0.67
N GLY A 185 -10.05 -21.04 -1.32
CA GLY A 185 -9.77 -22.18 -2.21
C GLY A 185 -8.88 -21.81 -3.38
N ALA A 186 -9.13 -20.65 -4.02
CA ALA A 186 -8.26 -20.17 -5.11
C ALA A 186 -6.82 -19.86 -4.63
N LEU A 187 -6.66 -19.32 -3.42
CA LEU A 187 -5.35 -19.07 -2.81
C LEU A 187 -4.61 -20.38 -2.53
N GLU A 188 -5.28 -21.34 -1.87
CA GLU A 188 -4.73 -22.66 -1.56
C GLU A 188 -4.32 -23.39 -2.84
N HIS A 189 -5.20 -23.46 -3.83
CA HIS A 189 -4.91 -24.08 -5.13
C HIS A 189 -3.71 -23.44 -5.82
N SER A 190 -3.63 -22.09 -5.85
CA SER A 190 -2.53 -21.39 -6.52
C SER A 190 -1.16 -21.74 -5.93
N LEU A 191 -1.08 -21.93 -4.61
CA LEU A 191 0.16 -22.24 -3.91
C LEU A 191 0.50 -23.73 -3.98
N THR A 192 -0.47 -24.60 -3.71
CA THR A 192 -0.28 -26.06 -3.76
C THR A 192 0.10 -26.53 -5.15
N ALA A 193 -0.44 -25.93 -6.22
CA ALA A 193 -0.04 -26.19 -7.59
C ALA A 193 1.47 -25.94 -7.84
N LEU A 194 2.11 -24.98 -7.15
CA LEU A 194 3.56 -24.76 -7.30
C LEU A 194 4.39 -25.93 -6.76
N ALA A 195 3.91 -26.61 -5.73
CA ALA A 195 4.54 -27.82 -5.20
C ALA A 195 4.29 -29.02 -6.13
N GLU A 196 3.07 -29.17 -6.65
CA GLU A 196 2.72 -30.21 -7.63
C GLU A 196 3.57 -30.10 -8.90
N ASP A 197 3.75 -28.86 -9.40
CA ASP A 197 4.62 -28.52 -10.54
C ASP A 197 6.12 -28.67 -10.20
N ARG A 198 6.47 -28.99 -8.94
CA ARG A 198 7.85 -29.09 -8.42
C ARG A 198 8.68 -27.82 -8.59
N LEU A 199 8.02 -26.67 -8.61
CA LEU A 199 8.67 -25.36 -8.72
C LEU A 199 9.11 -24.83 -7.35
N VAL A 200 8.40 -25.20 -6.29
CA VAL A 200 8.72 -24.85 -4.91
C VAL A 200 8.78 -26.12 -4.06
N PRO A 201 9.92 -26.45 -3.43
CA PRO A 201 10.09 -27.72 -2.71
C PRO A 201 9.19 -27.92 -1.48
N ASP A 202 8.92 -26.88 -0.68
CA ASP A 202 8.08 -26.95 0.52
C ASP A 202 6.99 -25.89 0.46
N VAL A 203 5.73 -26.32 0.35
CA VAL A 203 4.57 -25.44 0.40
C VAL A 203 3.60 -25.92 1.47
N ARG A 204 3.24 -25.02 2.38
CA ARG A 204 2.25 -25.27 3.43
C ARG A 204 1.23 -24.17 3.45
N VAL A 205 -0.03 -24.54 3.32
CA VAL A 205 -1.16 -23.61 3.40
C VAL A 205 -2.14 -24.17 4.41
N GLU A 206 -2.51 -23.36 5.39
CA GLU A 206 -3.55 -23.70 6.35
C GLU A 206 -4.55 -22.55 6.44
N VAL A 207 -5.84 -22.87 6.30
CA VAL A 207 -6.94 -21.92 6.45
C VAL A 207 -7.79 -22.33 7.64
N ARG A 208 -7.99 -21.42 8.59
CA ARG A 208 -8.77 -21.64 9.80
C ARG A 208 -9.81 -20.54 10.00
N GLY A 209 -10.94 -20.93 10.59
CA GLY A 209 -12.07 -20.08 10.92
C GLY A 209 -12.07 -19.71 12.40
N ILE A 210 -12.53 -18.49 12.71
CA ILE A 210 -12.88 -18.07 14.07
C ILE A 210 -14.28 -17.43 14.11
N PRO A 211 -15.03 -17.56 15.22
CA PRO A 211 -16.41 -17.06 15.35
C PRO A 211 -16.46 -15.55 15.59
N THR A 212 -15.83 -14.76 14.72
CA THR A 212 -15.85 -13.29 14.81
C THR A 212 -15.65 -12.65 13.44
N ILE A 213 -16.14 -11.41 13.32
CA ILE A 213 -15.92 -10.55 12.16
C ILE A 213 -14.76 -9.58 12.46
N PRO A 214 -13.76 -9.47 11.57
CA PRO A 214 -12.69 -8.51 11.73
C PRO A 214 -13.17 -7.06 11.61
N GLY A 215 -12.77 -6.21 12.56
CA GLY A 215 -12.76 -4.75 12.38
C GLY A 215 -11.55 -4.24 11.58
N GLU A 216 -10.54 -5.10 11.42
CA GLU A 216 -9.29 -4.81 10.72
C GLU A 216 -8.78 -6.06 9.99
N LYS A 217 -8.06 -5.86 8.89
CA LYS A 217 -7.26 -6.90 8.23
C LYS A 217 -5.79 -6.72 8.60
N ARG A 218 -5.09 -7.82 8.83
CA ARG A 218 -3.68 -7.84 9.18
C ARG A 218 -2.92 -8.87 8.33
N TYR A 219 -1.71 -8.49 7.94
CA TYR A 219 -0.78 -9.35 7.20
C TYR A 219 0.57 -9.29 7.92
N ILE A 220 1.10 -10.40 8.39
CA ILE A 220 2.48 -10.52 8.85
C ILE A 220 3.25 -11.22 7.73
N ILE A 221 4.26 -10.56 7.21
CA ILE A 221 4.99 -10.93 6.00
C ILE A 221 6.44 -11.19 6.37
N ASN A 222 6.90 -12.39 6.07
CA ASN A 222 8.27 -12.91 6.26
C ASN A 222 8.83 -12.71 7.68
N GLY A 223 7.97 -12.54 8.70
CA GLY A 223 8.38 -12.23 10.06
C GLY A 223 9.09 -10.87 10.23
N THR A 224 8.99 -9.99 9.23
CA THR A 224 9.69 -8.70 9.17
C THR A 224 8.77 -7.50 9.05
N GLU A 225 7.59 -7.67 8.45
CA GLU A 225 6.64 -6.57 8.19
C GLU A 225 5.24 -6.99 8.63
N ALA A 226 4.51 -6.09 9.29
CA ALA A 226 3.10 -6.24 9.57
C ALA A 226 2.32 -5.09 8.92
N LEU A 227 1.27 -5.41 8.17
CA LEU A 227 0.38 -4.44 7.52
C LEU A 227 -0.97 -4.48 8.21
N THR A 228 -1.55 -3.33 8.52
CA THR A 228 -2.91 -3.21 9.07
C THR A 228 -3.78 -2.40 8.12
N GLY A 229 -4.98 -2.89 7.81
CA GLY A 229 -6.03 -2.11 7.13
C GLY A 229 -7.32 -2.20 7.91
N PHE A 230 -8.20 -1.21 7.76
CA PHE A 230 -9.43 -1.13 8.57
C PHE A 230 -10.67 -1.40 7.73
N TYR A 231 -11.66 -2.03 8.36
CA TYR A 231 -12.99 -2.16 7.78
C TYR A 231 -13.91 -1.10 8.37
N SER A 232 -14.57 -0.32 7.52
CA SER A 232 -15.67 0.57 7.89
C SER A 232 -17.00 -0.07 7.52
N ILE A 233 -18.06 0.25 8.27
CA ILE A 233 -19.41 -0.17 7.92
C ILE A 233 -20.00 0.86 6.97
N ARG A 234 -20.54 0.39 5.85
CA ARG A 234 -21.27 1.24 4.90
C ARG A 234 -22.60 0.63 4.52
N ARG A 235 -23.52 1.48 4.09
CA ARG A 235 -24.76 1.07 3.42
C ARG A 235 -24.46 0.87 1.93
N ALA A 236 -24.91 -0.25 1.36
CA ALA A 236 -24.70 -0.59 -0.04
C ALA A 236 -25.91 -1.35 -0.60
N THR A 237 -26.02 -1.40 -1.92
CA THR A 237 -27.03 -2.20 -2.62
C THR A 237 -26.40 -3.50 -3.09
N MET A 238 -26.94 -4.64 -2.63
CA MET A 238 -26.55 -5.97 -3.07
C MET A 238 -27.44 -6.40 -4.25
N TYR A 239 -26.79 -6.61 -5.39
CA TYR A 239 -27.40 -7.07 -6.65
C TYR A 239 -27.18 -8.57 -6.89
N ASN A 240 -27.83 -9.12 -7.92
CA ASN A 240 -27.67 -10.50 -8.39
C ASN A 240 -28.03 -11.54 -7.32
N ASN A 241 -29.10 -11.30 -6.56
CA ASN A 241 -29.61 -12.30 -5.62
C ASN A 241 -30.36 -13.41 -6.38
N PRO A 242 -30.42 -14.65 -5.84
CA PRO A 242 -31.04 -15.79 -6.53
C PRO A 242 -32.50 -15.56 -6.96
N ASP A 243 -33.24 -14.73 -6.23
CA ASP A 243 -34.63 -14.35 -6.50
C ASP A 243 -34.75 -13.11 -7.40
N GLY A 244 -33.64 -12.55 -7.89
CA GLY A 244 -33.59 -11.34 -8.70
C GLY A 244 -33.82 -10.03 -7.93
N ALA A 245 -34.11 -10.10 -6.62
CA ALA A 245 -34.31 -8.91 -5.80
C ALA A 245 -33.00 -8.14 -5.62
N THR A 246 -33.10 -6.84 -5.35
CA THR A 246 -32.00 -6.03 -4.83
C THR A 246 -32.20 -5.84 -3.33
N LEU A 247 -31.13 -5.95 -2.55
CA LEU A 247 -31.19 -5.77 -1.10
C LEU A 247 -30.36 -4.57 -0.69
N ASP A 248 -30.90 -3.77 0.21
CA ASP A 248 -30.15 -2.73 0.89
C ASP A 248 -29.49 -3.33 2.13
N VAL A 249 -28.17 -3.26 2.19
CA VAL A 249 -27.34 -3.98 3.16
C VAL A 249 -26.39 -3.06 3.90
N LEU A 250 -26.07 -3.42 5.15
CA LEU A 250 -24.89 -2.94 5.85
C LEU A 250 -23.76 -3.95 5.64
N GLU A 251 -22.65 -3.50 5.08
CA GLU A 251 -21.49 -4.35 4.78
C GLU A 251 -20.19 -3.73 5.30
N LEU A 252 -19.16 -4.57 5.46
CA LEU A 252 -17.81 -4.12 5.76
C LEU A 252 -17.10 -3.73 4.46
N HIS A 253 -16.44 -2.58 4.49
CA HIS A 253 -15.70 -2.03 3.36
C HIS A 253 -14.29 -1.64 3.79
N SER A 254 -13.32 -1.91 2.92
CA SER A 254 -11.94 -1.45 3.05
C SER A 254 -11.65 -0.55 1.85
N ASP A 255 -11.08 0.62 2.08
CA ASP A 255 -10.58 1.55 1.05
C ASP A 255 -9.31 1.05 0.34
N GLY A 256 -8.68 0.01 0.90
CA GLY A 256 -7.46 -0.60 0.35
C GLY A 256 -6.18 -0.12 1.05
N SER A 257 -6.29 0.90 1.89
CA SER A 257 -5.20 1.44 2.70
C SER A 257 -4.57 0.37 3.60
N LEU A 258 -3.24 0.29 3.59
CA LEU A 258 -2.46 -0.62 4.44
C LEU A 258 -1.34 0.15 5.11
N PHE A 259 -1.35 0.14 6.43
CA PHE A 259 -0.40 0.85 7.29
C PHE A 259 0.69 -0.12 7.73
N PRO A 260 1.95 0.07 7.28
CA PRO A 260 3.04 -0.82 7.65
C PRO A 260 3.58 -0.53 9.05
N SER A 261 4.03 -1.59 9.71
CA SER A 261 4.89 -1.58 10.90
C SER A 261 5.94 -2.67 10.72
N ALA A 262 7.22 -2.34 10.87
CA ALA A 262 8.31 -3.27 10.58
C ALA A 262 9.07 -3.65 11.85
N ARG A 263 9.60 -4.88 11.87
CA ARG A 263 10.63 -5.31 12.81
C ARG A 263 11.96 -4.68 12.35
N ARG A 264 12.65 -3.95 13.23
CA ARG A 264 13.79 -3.07 12.93
C ARG A 264 14.84 -3.68 11.98
N ALA A 265 15.23 -2.87 10.99
CA ALA A 265 16.65 -2.71 10.60
C ALA A 265 17.33 -1.70 11.57
N PRO A 266 18.68 -1.63 11.67
CA PRO A 266 19.37 -0.80 12.67
C PRO A 266 18.94 0.68 12.60
N GLY A 267 18.30 1.21 13.66
CA GLY A 267 17.92 2.63 13.79
C GLY A 267 16.41 2.96 13.89
N GLY A 268 15.49 2.02 13.61
CA GLY A 268 14.02 2.24 13.71
C GLY A 268 13.42 2.58 15.10
N SER A 269 12.10 2.69 15.25
CA SER A 269 11.48 3.02 16.55
C SER A 269 11.26 1.78 17.41
N ALA A 270 11.62 1.83 18.71
CA ALA A 270 11.31 0.75 19.66
C ALA A 270 9.80 0.46 19.79
N LEU A 271 8.96 1.47 19.48
CA LEU A 271 7.51 1.33 19.47
C LEU A 271 7.02 0.45 18.32
N ASP A 272 7.67 0.50 17.15
CA ASP A 272 7.29 -0.31 15.99
C ASP A 272 7.64 -1.78 16.20
N ASP A 273 8.79 -2.05 16.81
CA ASP A 273 9.17 -3.40 17.24
C ASP A 273 8.18 -3.99 18.25
N ALA A 274 7.80 -3.19 19.25
CA ALA A 274 6.80 -3.59 20.24
C ALA A 274 5.43 -3.84 19.59
N ARG A 275 5.00 -2.98 18.67
CA ARG A 275 3.76 -3.15 17.91
C ARG A 275 3.79 -4.43 17.07
N PHE A 276 4.87 -4.68 16.33
CA PHE A 276 5.05 -5.89 15.53
C PHE A 276 4.98 -7.16 16.40
N ALA A 277 5.66 -7.16 17.55
CA ALA A 277 5.61 -8.28 18.49
C ALA A 277 4.19 -8.51 19.03
N GLN A 278 3.47 -7.44 19.39
CA GLN A 278 2.08 -7.53 19.85
C GLN A 278 1.14 -8.07 18.77
N VAL A 279 1.30 -7.65 17.51
CA VAL A 279 0.52 -8.17 16.36
C VAL A 279 0.79 -9.66 16.13
N THR A 280 2.05 -10.08 16.23
CA THR A 280 2.45 -11.48 16.07
C THR A 280 1.85 -12.35 17.17
N GLN A 281 2.02 -11.96 18.44
CA GLN A 281 1.42 -12.66 19.57
C GLN A 281 -0.12 -12.70 19.47
N TRP A 282 -0.74 -11.60 19.02
CA TRP A 282 -2.19 -11.52 18.81
C TRP A 282 -2.67 -12.54 17.76
N PHE A 283 -1.88 -12.79 16.71
CA PHE A 283 -2.19 -13.77 15.68
C PHE A 283 -2.02 -15.20 16.22
N ASP A 284 -0.86 -15.52 16.79
CA ASP A 284 -0.53 -16.86 17.26
C ASP A 284 -1.50 -17.36 18.33
N THR A 285 -1.87 -16.50 19.29
CA THR A 285 -2.86 -16.86 20.32
C THR A 285 -4.23 -17.24 19.72
N ARG A 286 -4.69 -16.56 18.67
CA ARG A 286 -5.93 -16.94 17.98
C ARG A 286 -5.76 -18.23 17.20
N TRP A 287 -4.65 -18.34 16.48
CA TRP A 287 -4.31 -19.51 15.68
C TRP A 287 -4.29 -20.81 16.50
N GLU A 288 -3.66 -20.76 17.67
CA GLU A 288 -3.42 -21.92 18.52
C GLU A 288 -4.62 -22.25 19.42
N GLN A 289 -5.30 -21.24 19.96
CA GLN A 289 -6.28 -21.46 21.05
C GLN A 289 -7.74 -21.47 20.57
N VAL A 290 -8.05 -20.80 19.46
CA VAL A 290 -9.45 -20.54 19.06
C VAL A 290 -9.75 -21.03 17.65
N ALA A 291 -8.78 -20.92 16.73
CA ALA A 291 -9.01 -21.19 15.32
C ALA A 291 -9.17 -22.67 15.03
N THR A 292 -10.18 -22.99 14.22
CA THR A 292 -10.47 -24.37 13.77
C THR A 292 -10.29 -24.48 12.26
N PRO A 293 -9.92 -25.65 11.71
CA PRO A 293 -9.82 -25.84 10.26
C PRO A 293 -11.10 -25.37 9.55
N LEU A 294 -10.95 -24.55 8.50
CA LEU A 294 -12.07 -24.02 7.74
C LEU A 294 -12.29 -24.87 6.48
N PRO A 295 -13.43 -25.56 6.31
CA PRO A 295 -13.69 -26.37 5.14
C PRO A 295 -13.90 -25.48 3.90
N LEU A 296 -13.02 -25.65 2.91
CA LEU A 296 -13.02 -24.88 1.65
C LEU A 296 -13.87 -25.53 0.54
N SER A 297 -14.14 -26.82 0.65
CA SER A 297 -15.10 -27.55 -0.17
C SER A 297 -16.46 -27.63 0.52
N ASP A 298 -17.54 -27.68 -0.27
CA ASP A 298 -18.89 -27.97 0.23
C ASP A 298 -19.06 -29.43 0.64
#